data_AF-A0A4V1VIW8-F1
#
_entry.id   AF-A0A4V1VIW8-F1
#
_cell.length_a   1.000
_cell.length_b   1.000
_cell.length_c   1.000
_cell.angle_alpha   90.00
_cell.angle_beta   90.00
_cell.angle_gamma   90.00
#
_symmetry.space_group_name_H-M   'P 1'
#
loop_
_entity.id
_entity.type
_entity.pdbx_description
1 polymer ?
#
loop_
_entity_poly.entity_id
_entity_poly.type
_entity_poly.pdbx_seq_one_letter_code
_entity_poly.pdbx_strand_id
1 'polypeptide(L)'
;MRHFVSAACGVWLAAAAPVQAEPVVVVELFTSQGCSSCPPADEFLAMMASDPRILPLALHVDYWDYIGWADKFAMAQFTDRQKAYAHAIGSRTIYTPQLIIGGADRIEGFAPEETAERLRDHLGATTTVRLTVTREGDKLVIRAEADPPLTAPVRVQLVRYKPEEGFCAVRG
;
A
#
# COMPACT_ATOMS: atom_id res chain seq x y z
N MET A 1 4.64 13.98 -67.06
CA MET A 1 5.20 14.27 -65.73
C MET A 1 4.72 13.19 -64.77
N ARG A 2 5.59 12.29 -64.32
CA ARG A 2 5.23 11.13 -63.48
C ARG A 2 5.58 11.47 -62.03
N HIS A 3 4.57 11.69 -61.21
CA HIS A 3 4.74 11.92 -59.78
C HIS A 3 4.91 10.57 -59.07
N PHE A 4 6.08 10.32 -58.51
CA PHE A 4 6.31 9.21 -57.58
C PHE A 4 5.88 9.67 -56.18
N VAL A 5 4.83 9.06 -55.64
CA VAL A 5 4.44 9.22 -54.24
C VAL A 5 5.18 8.15 -53.44
N SER A 6 6.26 8.53 -52.77
CA SER A 6 6.90 7.69 -51.75
C SER A 6 6.05 7.69 -50.49
N ALA A 7 5.40 6.56 -50.19
CA ALA A 7 4.81 6.32 -48.89
C ALA A 7 5.94 6.00 -47.89
N ALA A 8 6.34 6.98 -47.08
CA ALA A 8 7.20 6.74 -45.94
C ALA A 8 6.39 6.06 -44.84
N CYS A 9 6.53 4.73 -44.71
CA CYS A 9 5.97 3.97 -43.61
C CYS A 9 6.84 4.27 -42.36
N GLY A 10 6.48 5.32 -41.62
CA GLY A 10 7.14 5.67 -40.37
C GLY A 10 6.90 4.59 -39.32
N VAL A 11 7.90 3.75 -39.07
CA VAL A 11 7.91 2.83 -37.93
C VAL A 11 8.04 3.69 -36.66
N TRP A 12 6.91 3.89 -35.98
CA TRP A 12 6.90 4.44 -34.63
C TRP A 12 7.45 3.39 -33.67
N LEU A 13 8.75 3.47 -33.34
CA LEU A 13 9.26 2.81 -32.15
C LEU A 13 8.68 3.53 -30.92
N ALA A 14 7.69 2.92 -30.28
CA ALA A 14 7.27 3.31 -28.94
C ALA A 14 8.39 2.95 -27.96
N ALA A 15 9.31 3.87 -27.70
CA ALA A 15 10.26 3.75 -26.62
C ALA A 15 9.50 3.85 -25.29
N ALA A 16 9.35 2.73 -24.58
CA ALA A 16 8.86 2.73 -23.22
C ALA A 16 9.92 3.39 -22.32
N ALA A 17 9.74 4.67 -22.02
CA ALA A 17 10.61 5.37 -21.08
C ALA A 17 10.46 4.75 -19.68
N PRO A 18 11.56 4.57 -18.93
CA PRO A 18 11.47 4.14 -17.54
C PRO A 18 10.73 5.21 -16.73
N VAL A 19 9.67 4.79 -16.03
CA VAL A 19 9.02 5.64 -15.03
C VAL A 19 9.71 5.40 -13.69
N GLN A 20 10.23 6.46 -13.08
CA GLN A 20 10.77 6.38 -11.73
C GLN A 20 9.59 6.38 -10.75
N ALA A 21 9.53 5.42 -9.83
CA ALA A 21 8.52 5.46 -8.78
C ALA A 21 8.85 6.61 -7.82
N GLU A 22 7.88 7.49 -7.57
CA GLU A 22 8.01 8.47 -6.50
C GLU A 22 8.00 7.73 -5.14
N PRO A 23 8.83 8.14 -4.17
CA PRO A 23 8.76 7.58 -2.83
C PRO A 23 7.37 7.79 -2.25
N VAL A 24 6.72 6.70 -1.86
CA VAL A 24 5.43 6.74 -1.17
C VAL A 24 5.59 6.22 0.25
N VAL A 25 4.82 6.79 1.18
CA VAL A 25 4.67 6.26 2.53
C VAL A 25 3.54 5.23 2.51
N VAL A 26 3.87 3.98 2.84
CA VAL A 26 2.85 2.94 2.99
C VAL A 26 2.15 3.11 4.33
N VAL A 27 0.82 3.17 4.32
CA VAL A 27 -0.01 3.21 5.52
C VAL A 27 -0.90 1.98 5.51
N GLU A 28 -0.70 1.08 6.46
CA GLU A 28 -1.45 -0.17 6.55
C GLU A 28 -2.45 -0.08 7.69
N LEU A 29 -3.74 -0.07 7.38
CA LEU A 29 -4.82 -0.16 8.36
C LEU A 29 -5.30 -1.59 8.47
N PHE A 30 -5.14 -2.20 9.65
CA PHE A 30 -5.79 -3.45 10.00
C PHE A 30 -7.19 -3.15 10.53
N THR A 31 -8.21 -3.61 9.80
CA THR A 31 -9.63 -3.29 10.00
C THR A 31 -10.51 -4.53 9.81
N SER A 32 -11.80 -4.43 10.08
CA SER A 32 -12.80 -5.45 9.73
C SER A 32 -14.19 -4.83 9.72
N GLN A 33 -15.07 -5.31 8.84
CA GLN A 33 -16.50 -4.96 8.87
C GLN A 33 -17.18 -5.35 10.19
N GLY A 34 -16.70 -6.41 10.85
CA GLY A 34 -17.21 -6.85 12.16
C GLY A 34 -16.72 -6.00 13.33
N CYS A 35 -15.76 -5.09 13.10
CA CYS A 35 -15.21 -4.20 14.12
C CYS A 35 -16.00 -2.89 14.21
N SER A 36 -16.73 -2.69 15.30
CA SER A 36 -17.60 -1.51 15.48
C SER A 36 -16.83 -0.18 15.64
N SER A 37 -15.59 -0.23 16.12
CA SER A 37 -14.71 0.94 16.31
C SER A 37 -13.90 1.31 15.07
N CYS A 38 -13.92 0.49 14.01
CA CYS A 38 -13.12 0.67 12.81
C CYS A 38 -13.60 1.75 11.82
N PRO A 39 -14.90 2.06 11.66
CA PRO A 39 -15.38 2.97 10.61
C PRO A 39 -14.69 4.34 10.57
N PRO A 40 -14.42 5.04 11.69
CA PRO A 40 -13.69 6.30 11.65
C PRO A 40 -12.27 6.17 11.07
N ALA A 41 -11.59 5.05 11.33
CA ALA A 41 -10.27 4.77 10.78
C ALA A 41 -10.33 4.42 9.28
N ASP A 42 -11.36 3.69 8.84
CA ASP A 42 -11.58 3.39 7.42
C ASP A 42 -11.83 4.67 6.61
N GLU A 43 -12.69 5.56 7.10
CA GLU A 43 -12.96 6.87 6.50
C GLU A 43 -11.70 7.73 6.43
N PHE A 44 -10.92 7.74 7.51
CA PHE A 44 -9.67 8.49 7.58
C PHE A 44 -8.62 7.96 6.60
N LEU A 45 -8.50 6.63 6.47
CA LEU A 45 -7.64 6.01 5.47
C LEU A 45 -8.07 6.36 4.04
N ALA A 46 -9.37 6.36 3.75
CA ALA A 46 -9.89 6.73 2.44
C ALA A 46 -9.53 8.18 2.07
N MET A 47 -9.55 9.11 3.03
CA MET A 47 -9.12 10.49 2.79
C MET A 47 -7.62 10.57 2.41
N MET A 48 -6.77 9.72 2.97
CA MET A 48 -5.33 9.70 2.65
C MET A 48 -5.05 9.33 1.19
N ALA A 49 -5.95 8.59 0.54
CA ALA A 49 -5.80 8.21 -0.87
C ALA A 49 -5.78 9.41 -1.84
N SER A 50 -6.15 10.60 -1.37
CA SER A 50 -6.07 11.85 -2.13
C SER A 50 -4.63 12.40 -2.28
N ASP A 51 -3.69 11.98 -1.42
CA ASP A 51 -2.27 12.35 -1.55
C ASP A 51 -1.51 11.24 -2.30
N PRO A 52 -0.97 11.50 -3.51
CA PRO A 52 -0.28 10.48 -4.31
C PRO A 52 1.02 9.97 -3.67
N ARG A 53 1.52 10.66 -2.62
CA ARG A 53 2.71 10.23 -1.86
C ARG A 53 2.36 9.23 -0.76
N ILE A 54 1.09 8.89 -0.58
CA ILE A 54 0.64 7.93 0.41
C ILE A 54 0.06 6.72 -0.32
N LEU A 55 0.48 5.52 0.11
CA LEU A 55 -0.15 4.27 -0.30
C LEU A 55 -0.97 3.72 0.88
N PRO A 56 -2.26 4.10 1.00
CA PRO A 56 -3.14 3.54 2.00
C PRO A 56 -3.59 2.13 1.61
N LEU A 57 -3.47 1.19 2.55
CA LEU A 57 -3.88 -0.20 2.38
C LEU A 57 -4.83 -0.60 3.51
N ALA A 58 -6.09 -0.89 3.16
CA ALA A 58 -7.04 -1.50 4.06
C ALA A 58 -6.84 -3.02 4.07
N LEU A 59 -6.38 -3.56 5.20
CA LEU A 59 -6.07 -4.97 5.39
C LEU A 59 -7.09 -5.58 6.35
N HIS A 60 -8.08 -6.25 5.78
CA HIS A 60 -9.18 -6.80 6.54
C HIS A 60 -8.79 -8.09 7.28
N VAL A 61 -8.83 -8.08 8.60
CA VAL A 61 -8.47 -9.23 9.43
C VAL A 61 -9.66 -10.17 9.61
N ASP A 62 -9.39 -11.46 9.71
CA ASP A 62 -10.41 -12.52 9.76
C ASP A 62 -10.88 -12.87 11.18
N TYR A 63 -10.18 -12.44 12.22
CA TYR A 63 -10.50 -12.83 13.60
C TYR A 63 -11.75 -12.17 14.17
N TRP A 64 -12.49 -11.38 13.40
CA TRP A 64 -13.83 -10.87 13.76
C TRP A 64 -14.97 -11.71 13.17
N ASP A 65 -14.69 -12.60 12.21
CA ASP A 65 -15.72 -13.35 11.49
C ASP A 65 -16.51 -14.31 12.41
N TYR A 66 -15.98 -14.62 13.59
CA TYR A 66 -16.68 -15.43 14.61
C TYR A 66 -17.98 -14.78 15.11
N ILE A 67 -18.17 -13.47 14.91
CA ILE A 67 -19.38 -12.73 15.32
C ILE A 67 -20.59 -13.07 14.41
N GLY A 68 -20.40 -13.86 13.35
CA GLY A 68 -21.47 -14.31 12.46
C GLY A 68 -21.73 -13.38 11.27
N TRP A 69 -21.00 -12.27 11.19
CA TRP A 69 -20.83 -11.47 9.97
C TRP A 69 -19.43 -11.71 9.43
N ALA A 70 -19.31 -12.52 8.39
CA ALA A 70 -18.03 -12.77 7.74
C ALA A 70 -17.69 -11.61 6.79
N ASP A 71 -16.54 -10.98 7.01
CA ASP A 71 -16.08 -9.89 6.18
C ASP A 71 -15.55 -10.43 4.84
N LYS A 72 -16.19 -10.05 3.73
CA LYS A 72 -15.83 -10.53 2.39
C LYS A 72 -14.42 -10.12 1.93
N PHE A 73 -13.82 -9.14 2.60
CA PHE A 73 -12.47 -8.67 2.32
C PHE A 73 -11.42 -9.33 3.22
N ALA A 74 -11.86 -10.00 4.29
CA ALA A 74 -10.95 -10.56 5.26
C ALA A 74 -10.10 -11.70 4.68
N MET A 75 -8.83 -11.71 5.07
CA MET A 75 -7.90 -12.78 4.72
C MET A 75 -7.00 -13.10 5.91
N ALA A 76 -6.84 -14.38 6.23
CA ALA A 76 -5.96 -14.87 7.30
C ALA A 76 -4.53 -14.32 7.21
N GLN A 77 -4.02 -14.13 5.98
CA GLN A 77 -2.69 -13.56 5.74
C GLN A 77 -2.53 -12.13 6.30
N PHE A 78 -3.61 -11.35 6.40
CA PHE A 78 -3.58 -10.01 6.98
C PHE A 78 -3.52 -10.07 8.50
N THR A 79 -4.25 -11.00 9.11
CA THR A 79 -4.11 -11.33 10.54
C THR A 79 -2.68 -11.79 10.86
N ASP A 80 -2.09 -12.65 10.02
CA ASP A 80 -0.71 -13.11 10.22
C ASP A 80 0.32 -11.99 10.03
N ARG A 81 0.10 -11.09 9.08
CA ARG A 81 0.91 -9.87 8.93
C ARG A 81 0.84 -8.98 10.17
N GLN A 82 -0.34 -8.80 10.74
CA GLN A 82 -0.51 -8.04 11.98
C GLN A 82 0.19 -8.70 13.17
N LYS A 83 0.08 -10.02 13.31
CA LYS A 83 0.82 -10.80 14.32
C LYS A 83 2.32 -10.67 14.14
N ALA A 84 2.83 -10.61 12.91
CA ALA A 84 4.25 -10.40 12.66
C ALA A 84 4.73 -9.03 13.18
N TYR A 85 3.94 -7.97 13.02
CA TYR A 85 4.21 -6.66 13.63
C TYR A 85 4.21 -6.74 15.17
N ALA A 86 3.22 -7.39 15.77
CA ALA A 86 3.17 -7.57 17.22
C ALA A 86 4.39 -8.34 17.73
N HIS A 87 4.76 -9.43 17.07
CA HIS A 87 5.93 -10.24 17.42
C HIS A 87 7.24 -9.46 17.32
N ALA A 88 7.41 -8.61 16.30
CA ALA A 88 8.61 -7.81 16.10
C ALA A 88 8.92 -6.88 17.28
N ILE A 89 7.90 -6.47 18.04
CA ILE A 89 8.04 -5.62 19.23
C ILE A 89 7.85 -6.38 20.55
N GLY A 90 7.78 -7.72 20.51
CA GLY A 90 7.53 -8.56 21.69
C GLY A 90 6.11 -8.49 22.25
N SER A 91 5.16 -7.90 21.51
CA SER A 91 3.74 -7.91 21.87
C SER A 91 3.10 -9.26 21.56
N ARG A 92 2.12 -9.64 22.39
CA ARG A 92 1.29 -10.83 22.21
C ARG A 92 -0.14 -10.49 21.78
N THR A 93 -0.42 -9.21 21.56
CA THR A 93 -1.77 -8.70 21.33
C THR A 93 -1.84 -7.96 20.00
N ILE A 94 -2.94 -8.18 19.29
CA ILE A 94 -3.37 -7.46 18.10
C ILE A 94 -4.77 -6.88 18.35
N TYR A 95 -5.12 -5.81 17.66
CA TYR A 95 -6.40 -5.11 17.83
C TYR A 95 -6.80 -4.45 16.52
N THR A 96 -8.06 -4.06 16.41
CA THR A 96 -8.52 -3.20 15.32
C THR A 96 -9.35 -2.04 15.89
N PRO A 97 -9.28 -0.85 15.27
CA PRO A 97 -8.38 -0.51 14.17
C PRO A 97 -6.92 -0.40 14.64
N GLN A 98 -5.97 -0.74 13.76
CA GLN A 98 -4.54 -0.53 13.98
C GLN A 98 -3.92 0.06 12.72
N LEU A 99 -3.13 1.12 12.85
CA LEU A 99 -2.32 1.62 11.74
C LEU A 99 -0.85 1.25 11.92
N ILE A 100 -0.20 0.92 10.80
CA ILE A 100 1.25 0.85 10.68
C ILE A 100 1.70 1.84 9.59
N ILE A 101 2.57 2.78 9.94
CA ILE A 101 3.07 3.82 9.02
C ILE A 101 4.52 3.53 8.68
N GLY A 102 4.82 3.44 7.37
CA GLY A 102 6.15 3.14 6.86
C GLY A 102 6.70 1.77 7.30
N GLY A 103 5.84 0.88 7.80
CA GLY A 103 6.25 -0.39 8.38
C GLY A 103 6.94 -0.30 9.75
N ALA A 104 6.92 0.88 10.40
CA ALA A 104 7.67 1.13 11.64
C ALA A 104 6.78 1.65 12.77
N ASP A 105 6.05 2.74 12.53
CA ASP A 105 5.25 3.37 13.58
C ASP A 105 3.90 2.68 13.71
N ARG A 106 3.51 2.40 14.95
CA ARG A 106 2.31 1.65 15.30
C ARG A 106 1.37 2.55 16.08
N ILE A 107 0.14 2.66 15.58
CA ILE A 107 -0.91 3.46 16.21
C ILE A 107 -2.07 2.53 16.56
N GLU A 108 -2.48 2.56 17.82
CA GLU A 108 -3.60 1.75 18.32
C GLU A 108 -4.90 2.57 18.27
N GLY A 109 -5.94 2.01 17.66
CA GLY A 109 -7.23 2.69 17.55
C GLY A 109 -7.25 3.80 16.51
N PHE A 110 -8.24 4.71 16.65
CA PHE A 110 -8.40 5.87 15.79
C PHE A 110 -7.74 7.11 16.44
N ALA A 111 -6.53 7.44 16.00
CA ALA A 111 -5.76 8.60 16.47
C ALA A 111 -5.27 9.46 15.29
N PRO A 112 -6.12 10.34 14.74
CA PRO A 112 -5.82 11.08 13.51
C PRO A 112 -4.68 12.10 13.67
N GLU A 113 -4.56 12.73 14.84
CA GLU A 113 -3.51 13.72 15.12
C GLU A 113 -2.12 13.05 15.16
N GLU A 114 -2.00 11.95 15.91
CA GLU A 114 -0.77 11.15 15.96
C GLU A 114 -0.43 10.58 14.58
N THR A 115 -1.43 10.09 13.83
CA THR A 115 -1.23 9.58 12.47
C THR A 115 -0.69 10.66 11.55
N ALA A 116 -1.27 11.87 11.59
CA ALA A 116 -0.82 12.99 10.78
C ALA A 116 0.60 13.44 11.15
N GLU A 117 0.97 13.37 12.42
CA GLU A 117 2.35 13.65 12.87
C GLU A 117 3.34 12.64 12.30
N ARG A 118 3.13 11.34 12.55
CA ARG A 118 4.02 10.29 12.05
C ARG A 118 4.10 10.31 10.53
N LEU A 119 2.99 10.49 9.85
CA LEU A 119 2.96 10.58 8.40
C LEU A 119 3.78 11.75 7.86
N ARG A 120 3.75 12.93 8.52
CA ARG A 120 4.61 14.07 8.15
C ARG A 120 6.09 13.72 8.31
N ASP A 121 6.46 13.02 9.37
CA ASP A 121 7.85 12.59 9.59
C ASP A 121 8.33 11.65 8.48
N HIS A 122 7.50 10.66 8.11
CA HIS A 122 7.82 9.73 7.02
C HIS A 122 7.87 10.40 5.65
N LEU A 123 6.97 11.34 5.37
CA LEU A 123 6.96 12.10 4.10
C LEU A 123 8.18 13.01 3.96
N GLY A 124 8.77 13.46 5.07
CA GLY A 124 10.00 14.25 5.09
C GLY A 124 11.28 13.42 5.04
N ALA A 125 11.19 12.10 5.22
CA ALA A 125 12.35 11.21 5.25
C ALA A 125 12.90 10.93 3.85
N THR A 126 14.21 10.78 3.74
CA THR A 126 14.87 10.37 2.50
C THR A 126 14.95 8.85 2.44
N THR A 127 14.46 8.25 1.34
CA THR A 127 14.67 6.83 1.09
C THR A 127 16.04 6.60 0.46
N THR A 128 16.78 5.61 0.96
CA THR A 128 18.05 5.18 0.37
C THR A 128 17.85 4.24 -0.81
N VAL A 129 16.63 3.73 -1.01
CA VAL A 129 16.28 2.78 -2.08
C VAL A 129 15.46 3.46 -3.16
N ARG A 130 15.96 3.43 -4.39
CA ARG A 130 15.24 3.80 -5.61
C ARG A 130 14.62 2.57 -6.25
N LEU A 131 13.32 2.63 -6.51
CA LEU A 131 12.59 1.61 -7.25
C LEU A 131 12.25 2.12 -8.65
N THR A 132 12.57 1.32 -9.66
CA THR A 132 12.20 1.57 -11.05
C THR A 132 11.42 0.37 -11.57
N VAL A 133 10.27 0.63 -12.18
CA VAL A 133 9.43 -0.42 -12.77
C VAL A 133 9.33 -0.20 -14.27
N THR A 134 9.75 -1.18 -15.05
CA THR A 134 9.67 -1.17 -16.51
C THR A 134 8.88 -2.36 -17.01
N ARG A 135 7.99 -2.14 -17.98
CA ARG A 135 7.31 -3.23 -18.68
C ARG A 135 8.11 -3.61 -19.93
N GLU A 136 8.54 -4.87 -19.97
CA GLU A 136 9.28 -5.45 -21.10
C GLU A 136 8.43 -6.59 -21.68
N GLY A 137 7.61 -6.27 -22.68
CA GLY A 137 6.63 -7.21 -23.24
C GLY A 137 5.60 -7.66 -22.21
N ASP A 138 5.57 -8.97 -21.94
CA ASP A 138 4.70 -9.61 -20.94
C ASP A 138 5.28 -9.57 -19.51
N LYS A 139 6.51 -9.08 -19.33
CA LYS A 139 7.20 -9.05 -18.03
C LYS A 139 7.16 -7.65 -17.40
N LEU A 140 7.04 -7.63 -16.07
CA LEU A 140 7.37 -6.47 -15.25
C LEU A 140 8.76 -6.67 -14.67
N VAL A 141 9.66 -5.73 -14.95
CA VAL A 141 11.02 -5.71 -14.41
C VAL A 141 11.06 -4.63 -13.34
N ILE A 142 11.32 -5.05 -12.10
CA ILE A 142 11.48 -4.18 -10.94
C ILE A 142 12.97 -4.11 -10.62
N ARG A 143 13.55 -2.91 -10.69
CA ARG A 143 14.93 -2.65 -10.26
C ARG A 143 14.89 -1.90 -8.93
N ALA A 144 15.67 -2.38 -7.97
CA ALA A 144 15.86 -1.75 -6.67
C ALA A 144 17.34 -1.43 -6.50
N GLU A 145 17.67 -0.15 -6.38
CA GLU A 145 19.04 0.35 -6.25
C GLU A 145 19.15 1.11 -4.94
N ALA A 146 20.21 0.88 -4.17
CA ALA A 146 20.44 1.55 -2.91
C ALA A 146 21.78 2.29 -2.92
N ASP A 147 21.77 3.55 -2.48
CA ASP A 147 22.98 4.35 -2.30
C ASP A 147 22.89 5.12 -0.95
N PRO A 148 23.73 4.78 0.05
CA PRO A 148 24.76 3.74 0.03
C PRO A 148 24.17 2.32 0.00
N PRO A 149 24.99 1.28 -0.33
CA PRO A 149 24.54 -0.10 -0.28
C PRO A 149 23.93 -0.48 1.07
N LEU A 150 22.82 -1.22 1.03
CA LEU A 150 22.15 -1.69 2.24
C LEU A 150 23.05 -2.62 3.03
N THR A 151 23.13 -2.41 4.34
CA THR A 151 23.94 -3.20 5.26
C THR A 151 23.20 -4.42 5.81
N ALA A 152 21.89 -4.50 5.57
CA ALA A 152 21.02 -5.57 6.03
C ALA A 152 20.22 -6.17 4.86
N PRO A 153 19.86 -7.47 4.90
CA PRO A 153 18.99 -8.07 3.91
C PRO A 153 17.61 -7.41 3.96
N VAL A 154 17.02 -7.18 2.78
CA VAL A 154 15.67 -6.65 2.63
C VAL A 154 14.76 -7.63 1.91
N ARG A 155 13.46 -7.48 2.13
CA ARG A 155 12.43 -8.24 1.44
C ARG A 155 11.73 -7.35 0.43
N VAL A 156 11.71 -7.76 -0.83
CA VAL A 156 10.85 -7.14 -1.85
C VAL A 156 9.46 -7.76 -1.74
N GLN A 157 8.45 -6.93 -1.48
CA GLN A 157 7.05 -7.34 -1.41
C GLN A 157 6.29 -6.80 -2.62
N LEU A 158 5.55 -7.68 -3.32
CA LEU A 158 4.62 -7.28 -4.37
C LEU A 158 3.20 -7.34 -3.82
N VAL A 159 2.55 -6.17 -3.74
CA VAL A 159 1.18 -6.05 -3.25
C VAL A 159 0.27 -5.74 -4.43
N ARG A 160 -0.77 -6.55 -4.62
CA ARG A 160 -1.87 -6.25 -5.53
C ARG A 160 -3.03 -5.75 -4.70
N TYR A 161 -3.61 -4.63 -5.11
CA TYR A 161 -4.71 -4.01 -4.41
C TYR A 161 -5.78 -3.58 -5.42
N LYS A 162 -7.01 -3.48 -4.94
CA LYS A 162 -8.07 -2.75 -5.65
C LYS A 162 -7.94 -1.27 -5.26
N PRO A 163 -7.95 -0.31 -6.21
CA PRO A 163 -7.77 1.10 -5.88
C PRO A 163 -8.81 1.64 -4.90
N GLU A 164 -10.06 1.19 -5.06
CA GLU A 164 -11.16 1.53 -4.18
C GLU A 164 -12.17 0.37 -4.20
N GLU A 165 -12.76 0.09 -3.05
CA GLU A 165 -13.91 -0.79 -2.94
C GLU A 165 -14.67 -0.39 -1.67
N GLY A 166 -15.82 0.27 -1.86
CA GLY A 166 -16.68 0.65 -0.75
C GLY A 166 -17.54 -0.50 -0.25
N PHE A 167 -18.03 -0.38 0.98
CA PHE A 167 -19.19 -1.13 1.43
C PHE A 167 -20.17 -0.18 2.13
N CYS A 168 -21.45 -0.31 1.82
CA CYS A 168 -22.48 0.28 2.66
C CYS A 168 -22.76 -0.69 3.81
N ALA A 169 -22.43 -0.30 5.02
CA ALA A 169 -22.90 -1.00 6.21
C ALA A 169 -24.43 -0.84 6.29
N VAL A 170 -25.18 -1.89 5.96
CA VAL A 170 -26.60 -1.97 6.33
C VAL A 170 -26.62 -2.24 7.83
N ARG A 171 -26.48 -1.20 8.64
CA ARG A 171 -26.69 -1.32 10.09
C ARG A 171 -28.19 -1.50 10.31
N GLY A 172 -28.59 -2.70 10.72
CA GLY A 172 -29.90 -2.97 11.30
C GLY A 172 -30.00 -2.44 12.72
#